data_AF-A0A0S4IWR2-F1
#
_entry.id   AF-A0A0S4IWR2-F1
#
_cell.length_a   1.000
_cell.length_b   1.000
_cell.length_c   1.000
_cell.angle_alpha   90.00
_cell.angle_beta   90.00
_cell.angle_gamma   90.00
#
_symmetry.space_group_name_H-M   'P 1'
#
loop_
_entity.id
_entity.type
_entity.pdbx_description
1 polymer ?
#
loop_
_entity_poly.entity_id
_entity_poly.type
_entity_poly.pdbx_seq_one_letter_code
_entity_poly.pdbx_strand_id
1 'polypeptide(L)'
;MRREKTAEQQEQVQLRQEGKTTTELLKQACRDANASVEVGNDTNTKLSKQGEQMSSMSNTLDNIEYELKVSDRIMKGMSSWGGMVSSWFTSAPKAPKESKVEVVKQERQRRPQETKPAKPAPLEKKSSPVNEDRDEDDRLLDALHNDLKIMKSQAKTQREVIKEQNTKLDELVKKNEAVTQHMRSTDRKVRQML
;
A
#
# COMPACT_ATOMS: atom_id res chain seq x y z
N MET A 1 54.48 -29.17 -25.21
CA MET A 1 53.86 -28.57 -26.41
C MET A 1 52.47 -29.08 -26.82
N ARG A 2 52.21 -30.34 -27.21
CA ARG A 2 50.82 -30.75 -27.56
C ARG A 2 49.87 -30.96 -26.37
N ARG A 3 50.40 -31.32 -25.18
CA ARG A 3 49.60 -31.56 -23.96
C ARG A 3 49.24 -30.27 -23.20
N GLU A 4 50.04 -29.21 -23.29
CA GLU A 4 49.73 -27.91 -22.66
C GLU A 4 48.56 -27.20 -23.33
N LYS A 5 48.46 -27.25 -24.66
CA LYS A 5 47.35 -26.64 -25.40
C LYS A 5 45.99 -27.25 -25.07
N THR A 6 45.95 -28.49 -24.58
CA THR A 6 44.69 -29.17 -24.24
C THR A 6 44.17 -28.76 -22.87
N ALA A 7 45.06 -28.49 -21.91
CA ALA A 7 44.70 -28.04 -20.57
C ALA A 7 44.17 -26.60 -20.57
N GLU A 8 44.84 -25.69 -21.26
CA GLU A 8 44.39 -24.29 -21.41
C GLU A 8 43.02 -24.21 -22.12
N GLN A 9 42.79 -25.10 -23.08
CA GLN A 9 41.52 -25.14 -23.82
C GLN A 9 40.37 -25.72 -22.97
N GLN A 10 40.65 -26.66 -22.07
CA GLN A 10 39.65 -27.18 -21.13
C GLN A 10 39.29 -26.15 -20.05
N GLU A 11 40.28 -25.47 -19.48
CA GLU A 11 40.06 -24.43 -18.47
C GLU A 11 39.24 -23.25 -19.03
N GLN A 12 39.52 -22.84 -20.27
CA GLN A 12 38.77 -21.79 -20.94
C GLN A 12 37.32 -22.20 -21.27
N VAL A 13 37.05 -23.48 -21.53
CA VAL A 13 35.68 -23.99 -21.72
C VAL A 13 34.91 -24.02 -20.39
N GLN A 14 35.56 -24.36 -19.29
CA GLN A 14 34.95 -24.45 -17.97
C GLN A 14 34.55 -23.06 -17.45
N LEU A 15 35.47 -22.07 -17.51
CA LEU A 15 35.18 -20.67 -17.19
C LEU A 15 34.02 -20.09 -18.00
N ARG A 16 33.89 -20.51 -19.26
CA ARG A 16 32.82 -20.06 -20.15
C ARG A 16 31.47 -20.71 -19.85
N GLN A 17 31.45 -21.92 -19.31
CA GLN A 17 30.21 -22.54 -18.83
C GLN A 17 29.75 -21.90 -17.51
N GLU A 18 30.67 -21.68 -16.58
CA GLU A 18 30.39 -21.02 -15.30
C GLU A 18 29.89 -19.58 -15.48
N GLY A 19 30.50 -18.81 -16.39
CA GLY A 19 30.06 -17.45 -16.73
C GLY A 19 28.61 -17.43 -17.24
N LYS A 20 28.27 -18.31 -18.20
CA LYS A 20 26.91 -18.40 -18.74
C LYS A 20 25.87 -18.74 -17.68
N THR A 21 26.20 -19.66 -16.77
CA THR A 21 25.29 -20.01 -15.66
C THR A 21 25.08 -18.83 -14.71
N THR A 22 26.11 -18.01 -14.49
CA THR A 22 26.02 -16.83 -13.61
C THR A 22 25.15 -15.74 -14.23
N THR A 23 25.35 -15.44 -15.52
CA THR A 23 24.53 -14.49 -16.27
C THR A 23 23.06 -14.92 -16.32
N GLU A 24 22.78 -16.21 -16.51
CA GLU A 24 21.41 -16.73 -16.51
C GLU A 24 20.73 -16.56 -15.15
N LEU A 25 21.44 -16.85 -14.06
CA LEU A 25 20.95 -16.62 -12.70
C LEU A 25 20.67 -15.14 -12.44
N LEU A 26 21.55 -14.23 -12.88
CA LEU A 26 21.34 -12.79 -12.78
C LEU A 26 20.11 -12.33 -13.58
N LYS A 27 19.93 -12.82 -14.81
CA LYS A 27 18.75 -12.55 -15.63
C LYS A 27 17.47 -13.03 -14.97
N GLN A 28 17.51 -14.16 -14.28
CA GLN A 28 16.37 -14.66 -13.53
C GLN A 28 16.10 -13.79 -12.29
N ALA A 29 17.13 -13.48 -11.51
CA ALA A 29 17.02 -12.62 -10.34
C ALA A 29 16.45 -11.24 -10.68
N CYS A 30 16.88 -10.62 -11.79
CA CYS A 30 16.32 -9.37 -12.28
C CYS A 30 14.83 -9.50 -12.63
N ARG A 31 14.42 -10.60 -13.27
CA ARG A 31 13.00 -10.83 -13.59
C ARG A 31 12.16 -10.96 -12.33
N ASP A 32 12.63 -11.74 -11.36
CA ASP A 32 11.93 -11.96 -10.09
C ASP A 32 11.85 -10.66 -9.27
N ALA A 33 12.92 -9.85 -9.29
CA ALA A 33 12.95 -8.55 -8.63
C ALA A 33 11.96 -7.56 -9.27
N ASN A 34 11.92 -7.48 -10.61
CA ASN A 34 10.97 -6.63 -11.32
C ASN A 34 9.52 -7.03 -11.04
N ALA A 35 9.21 -8.33 -11.09
CA ALA A 35 7.89 -8.83 -10.74
C ALA A 35 7.51 -8.48 -9.29
N SER A 36 8.47 -8.57 -8.36
CA SER A 36 8.26 -8.20 -6.96
C SER A 36 7.99 -6.71 -6.78
N VAL A 37 8.68 -5.83 -7.53
CA VAL A 37 8.42 -4.38 -7.54
C VAL A 37 7.01 -4.07 -8.03
N GLU A 38 6.54 -4.75 -9.08
CA GLU A 38 5.18 -4.60 -9.61
C GLU A 38 4.12 -4.99 -8.57
N VAL A 39 4.29 -6.15 -7.94
CA VAL A 39 3.42 -6.60 -6.83
C VAL A 39 3.45 -5.59 -5.67
N GLY A 40 4.60 -4.99 -5.38
CA GLY A 40 4.75 -3.92 -4.39
C GLY A 40 3.94 -2.66 -4.74
N ASN A 41 3.91 -2.26 -6.01
CA ASN A 41 3.13 -1.12 -6.48
C ASN A 41 1.62 -1.37 -6.39
N ASP A 42 1.18 -2.57 -6.79
CA ASP A 42 -0.22 -2.99 -6.66
C ASP A 42 -0.65 -3.04 -5.19
N THR A 43 0.22 -3.55 -4.31
CA THR A 43 -0.01 -3.59 -2.87
C THR A 43 -0.16 -2.18 -2.29
N ASN A 44 0.70 -1.23 -2.68
CA ASN A 44 0.57 0.17 -2.26
C ASN A 44 -0.78 0.77 -2.68
N THR A 45 -1.23 0.49 -3.90
CA THR A 45 -2.53 0.96 -4.40
C THR A 45 -3.68 0.38 -3.59
N LYS A 46 -3.62 -0.92 -3.25
CA LYS A 46 -4.64 -1.57 -2.40
C LYS A 46 -4.65 -1.00 -0.99
N LEU A 47 -3.48 -0.81 -0.37
CA LEU A 47 -3.37 -0.19 0.95
C LEU A 47 -3.95 1.22 0.95
N SER A 48 -3.69 2.04 -0.08
CA SER A 48 -4.31 3.37 -0.20
C SER A 48 -5.83 3.30 -0.20
N LYS A 49 -6.42 2.43 -1.04
CA LYS A 49 -7.88 2.23 -1.11
C LYS A 49 -8.46 1.75 0.21
N GLN A 50 -7.79 0.83 0.90
CA GLN A 50 -8.21 0.36 2.23
C GLN A 50 -8.19 1.50 3.26
N GLY A 51 -7.18 2.38 3.23
CA GLY A 51 -7.12 3.55 4.10
C GLY A 51 -8.28 4.53 3.88
N GLU A 52 -8.68 4.74 2.62
CA GLU A 52 -9.86 5.55 2.27
C GLU A 52 -11.16 4.92 2.78
N GLN A 53 -11.32 3.61 2.58
CA GLN A 53 -12.48 2.86 3.05
C GLN A 53 -12.64 2.97 4.57
N MET A 54 -11.54 2.82 5.31
CA MET A 54 -11.55 2.98 6.77
C MET A 54 -11.96 4.38 7.22
N SER A 55 -11.49 5.41 6.51
CA SER A 55 -11.86 6.80 6.80
C SER A 55 -13.35 7.03 6.56
N SER A 56 -13.89 6.48 5.48
CA SER A 56 -15.32 6.49 5.17
C SER A 56 -16.15 5.76 6.23
N MET A 57 -15.70 4.58 6.69
CA MET A 57 -16.34 3.83 7.77
C MET A 57 -16.35 4.63 9.08
N SER A 58 -15.24 5.30 9.42
CA SER A 58 -15.17 6.14 10.62
C SER A 58 -16.21 7.26 10.57
N ASN A 59 -16.31 7.95 9.43
CA ASN A 59 -17.29 9.02 9.25
C ASN A 59 -18.72 8.49 9.32
N THR A 60 -18.96 7.29 8.77
CA THR A 60 -20.27 6.62 8.85
C THR A 60 -20.63 6.30 10.30
N LEU A 61 -19.70 5.78 11.09
CA LEU A 61 -19.93 5.50 12.52
C LEU A 61 -20.19 6.79 13.31
N ASP A 62 -19.48 7.87 13.02
CA ASP A 62 -19.70 9.18 13.66
C ASP A 62 -21.10 9.75 13.33
N ASN A 63 -21.56 9.57 12.09
CA ASN A 63 -22.90 9.95 11.68
C ASN A 63 -23.98 9.12 12.38
N ILE A 64 -23.82 7.80 12.46
CA ILE A 64 -24.76 6.92 13.17
C ILE A 64 -24.84 7.32 14.65
N GLU A 65 -23.70 7.55 15.30
CA GLU A 65 -23.66 7.99 16.69
C GLU A 65 -24.37 9.34 16.90
N TYR A 66 -24.23 10.27 15.95
CA TYR A 66 -24.95 11.53 15.96
C TYR A 66 -26.46 11.32 15.82
N GLU A 67 -26.92 10.50 14.86
CA GLU A 67 -28.33 10.20 14.64
C GLU A 67 -28.97 9.49 15.84
N LEU A 68 -28.25 8.57 16.49
CA LEU A 68 -28.69 7.95 17.73
C LEU A 68 -28.87 8.99 18.86
N LYS A 69 -27.96 9.96 19.00
CA LYS A 69 -28.10 11.05 19.98
C LYS A 69 -29.30 11.95 19.69
N VAL A 70 -29.55 12.26 18.42
CA VAL A 70 -30.73 13.02 18.01
C VAL A 70 -32.00 12.25 18.34
N SER A 71 -32.04 10.95 18.01
CA SER A 71 -33.17 10.06 18.32
C SER A 71 -33.42 9.98 19.82
N ASP A 72 -32.37 9.84 20.64
CA ASP A 72 -32.46 9.84 22.11
C ASP A 72 -33.07 11.13 22.66
N ARG A 73 -32.77 12.30 22.07
CA ARG A 73 -33.43 13.56 22.45
C ARG A 73 -34.91 13.56 22.07
N ILE A 74 -35.25 13.14 20.85
CA ILE A 74 -36.64 13.12 20.39
C ILE A 74 -37.48 12.21 21.29
N MET A 75 -36.97 11.01 21.61
CA MET A 75 -37.63 10.06 22.52
C MET A 75 -37.84 10.65 23.92
N LYS A 76 -36.88 11.41 24.47
CA LYS A 76 -37.07 12.14 25.73
C LYS A 76 -38.18 13.19 25.63
N GLY A 77 -38.35 13.82 24.48
CA GLY A 77 -39.46 14.74 24.21
C GLY A 77 -40.81 14.03 24.17
N MET A 78 -40.89 12.83 23.57
CA MET A 78 -42.13 12.05 23.47
C MET A 78 -42.59 11.46 24.80
N SER A 79 -41.65 11.05 25.67
CA SER A 79 -41.96 10.45 26.98
C SER A 79 -42.31 11.49 28.06
N SER A 80 -42.24 12.80 27.76
CA SER A 80 -42.50 13.86 28.73
C SER A 80 -43.63 14.79 28.30
N TRP A 81 -44.87 14.41 28.62
CA TRP A 81 -46.05 15.28 28.48
C TRP A 81 -46.08 16.47 29.48
N GLY A 82 -45.08 16.60 30.37
CA GLY A 82 -44.95 17.70 31.35
C GLY A 82 -43.60 18.44 31.37
N GLY A 83 -42.63 18.09 30.52
CA GLY A 83 -41.22 18.55 30.62
C GLY A 83 -40.73 19.51 29.53
N MET A 84 -41.64 20.08 28.73
CA MET A 84 -41.36 20.88 27.54
C MET A 84 -40.46 22.12 27.80
N VAL A 85 -40.39 22.60 29.03
CA VAL A 85 -39.53 23.72 29.45
C VAL A 85 -38.05 23.34 29.65
N SER A 86 -37.74 22.07 29.96
CA SER A 86 -36.36 21.64 30.25
C SER A 86 -35.53 21.35 28.98
N SER A 87 -36.18 20.95 27.89
CA SER A 87 -35.54 20.66 26.59
C SER A 87 -34.91 21.92 25.98
N TRP A 88 -35.50 23.09 26.22
CA TRP A 88 -35.03 24.36 25.67
C TRP A 88 -33.65 24.79 26.20
N PHE A 89 -33.24 24.30 27.37
CA PHE A 89 -31.95 24.61 28.00
C PHE A 89 -30.83 23.62 27.65
N THR A 90 -31.09 22.55 26.90
CA THR A 90 -30.03 21.57 26.54
C THR A 90 -29.54 21.77 25.11
N SER A 91 -28.26 22.10 24.96
CA SER A 91 -27.63 22.41 23.67
C SER A 91 -27.73 21.26 22.67
N ALA A 92 -27.97 21.58 21.38
CA ALA A 92 -28.04 20.61 20.29
C ALA A 92 -26.79 19.68 20.25
N PRO A 93 -26.91 18.35 19.99
CA PRO A 93 -25.73 17.56 19.70
C PRO A 93 -25.01 18.21 18.53
N LYS A 94 -23.70 18.35 18.65
CA LYS A 94 -22.90 18.98 17.61
C LYS A 94 -22.84 18.02 16.43
N ALA A 95 -23.26 18.49 15.25
CA ALA A 95 -23.12 17.72 14.02
C ALA A 95 -21.63 17.33 13.84
N PRO A 96 -21.34 16.10 13.41
CA PRO A 96 -19.98 15.71 13.05
C PRO A 96 -19.49 16.69 11.99
N LYS A 97 -18.30 17.26 12.20
CA LYS A 97 -17.66 18.11 11.21
C LYS A 97 -17.40 17.23 10.00
N GLU A 98 -17.93 17.59 8.83
CA GLU A 98 -17.49 17.01 7.56
C GLU A 98 -15.97 17.17 7.51
N SER A 99 -15.25 16.07 7.73
CA SER A 99 -13.82 16.05 7.51
C SER A 99 -13.66 16.22 6.01
N LYS A 100 -13.40 17.46 5.56
CA LYS A 100 -12.74 17.66 4.28
C LYS A 100 -11.55 16.72 4.32
N VAL A 101 -11.62 15.67 3.50
CA VAL A 101 -10.51 14.78 3.28
C VAL A 101 -9.43 15.68 2.71
N GLU A 102 -8.56 16.21 3.57
CA GLU A 102 -7.26 16.66 3.15
C GLU A 102 -6.57 15.38 2.69
N VAL A 103 -6.81 15.08 1.42
CA VAL A 103 -5.97 14.20 0.63
C VAL A 103 -4.57 14.72 0.92
N VAL A 104 -3.86 14.02 1.81
CA VAL A 104 -2.44 14.19 2.00
C VAL A 104 -1.90 14.14 0.58
N LYS A 105 -1.47 15.31 0.10
CA LYS A 105 -0.94 15.53 -1.22
C LYS A 105 0.42 14.87 -1.20
N GLN A 106 0.41 13.53 -1.14
CA GLN A 106 1.60 12.73 -1.12
C GLN A 106 2.22 12.96 -2.48
N GLU A 107 3.27 13.75 -2.40
CA GLU A 107 4.02 14.30 -3.50
C GLU A 107 4.22 13.21 -4.52
N ARG A 108 3.56 13.39 -5.66
CA ARG A 108 3.60 12.53 -6.84
C ARG A 108 5.06 12.53 -7.30
N GLN A 109 5.87 11.67 -6.68
CA GLN A 109 7.26 11.49 -7.04
C GLN A 109 7.27 11.15 -8.52
N ARG A 110 7.92 12.04 -9.24
CA ARG A 110 7.96 12.10 -10.69
C ARG A 110 8.32 10.72 -11.24
N ARG A 111 7.37 10.17 -11.99
CA ARG A 111 7.56 9.15 -13.02
C ARG A 111 8.91 9.42 -13.73
N PRO A 112 9.90 8.52 -13.68
CA PRO A 112 10.93 8.51 -14.71
C PRO A 112 10.23 8.30 -16.04
N GLN A 113 10.58 9.16 -17.00
CA GLN A 113 9.98 9.22 -18.31
C GLN A 113 10.01 7.84 -18.99
N GLU A 114 8.92 7.54 -19.71
CA GLU A 114 8.91 6.57 -20.79
C GLU A 114 10.07 6.86 -21.74
N THR A 115 11.14 6.07 -21.64
CA THR A 115 12.14 5.98 -22.70
C THR A 115 11.51 5.23 -23.86
N LYS A 116 11.19 5.98 -24.90
CA LYS A 116 10.84 5.51 -26.24
C LYS A 116 11.74 4.33 -26.67
N PRO A 117 11.22 3.31 -27.38
CA PRO A 117 12.07 2.30 -27.99
C PRO A 117 12.91 2.97 -29.09
N ALA A 118 14.21 3.12 -28.82
CA ALA A 118 15.17 3.56 -29.82
C ALA A 118 15.31 2.46 -30.89
N LYS A 119 15.10 2.84 -32.15
CA LYS A 119 15.50 2.07 -33.33
C LYS A 119 16.96 1.60 -33.17
N PRO A 120 17.29 0.33 -33.43
CA PRO A 120 18.68 -0.08 -33.54
C PRO A 120 19.25 0.44 -34.87
N ALA A 121 20.24 1.34 -34.78
CA ALA A 121 21.18 1.58 -35.88
C ALA A 121 22.24 0.45 -35.87
N PRO A 122 22.71 -0.02 -37.02
CA PRO A 122 23.68 -1.12 -37.09
C PRO A 122 25.07 -0.58 -36.76
N LEU A 123 25.64 -1.03 -35.65
CA LEU A 123 27.07 -0.86 -35.35
C LEU A 123 27.71 -2.24 -35.35
N GLU A 124 28.27 -2.60 -36.49
CA GLU A 124 29.33 -3.60 -36.57
C GLU A 124 30.50 -3.14 -35.70
N LYS A 125 30.67 -3.76 -34.54
CA LYS A 125 31.97 -3.85 -33.87
C LYS A 125 32.20 -5.31 -33.52
N LYS A 126 33.19 -5.89 -34.19
CA LYS A 126 33.78 -7.19 -33.84
C LYS A 126 34.55 -7.02 -32.52
N SER A 127 33.85 -7.08 -31.39
CA SER A 127 34.45 -7.33 -30.07
C SER A 127 34.62 -8.82 -29.85
N SER A 128 35.73 -9.20 -29.25
CA SER A 128 36.03 -10.59 -28.91
C SER A 128 35.01 -11.12 -27.88
N PRO A 129 34.53 -12.38 -28.01
CA PRO A 129 33.36 -12.93 -27.31
C PRO A 129 33.56 -13.23 -25.81
N VAL A 130 34.54 -12.60 -25.15
CA VAL A 130 34.88 -12.84 -23.74
C VAL A 130 34.62 -11.58 -22.88
N ASN A 131 34.56 -10.38 -23.48
CA ASN A 131 34.31 -9.15 -22.73
C ASN A 131 32.82 -8.75 -22.69
N GLU A 132 32.00 -9.20 -23.64
CA GLU A 132 30.56 -8.86 -23.69
C GLU A 132 29.75 -9.47 -22.54
N ASP A 133 30.10 -10.69 -22.11
CA ASP A 133 29.40 -11.38 -21.01
C ASP A 133 29.60 -10.67 -19.66
N ARG A 134 30.80 -10.12 -19.41
CA ARG A 134 31.10 -9.36 -18.18
C ARG A 134 30.36 -8.01 -18.14
N ASP A 135 30.33 -7.30 -19.26
CA ASP A 135 29.59 -6.04 -19.37
C ASP A 135 28.07 -6.24 -19.21
N GLU A 136 27.54 -7.41 -19.58
CA GLU A 136 26.14 -7.77 -19.36
C GLU A 136 25.84 -8.05 -17.88
N ASP A 137 26.71 -8.82 -17.21
CA ASP A 137 26.58 -9.14 -15.78
C ASP A 137 26.58 -7.88 -14.90
N ASP A 138 27.49 -6.93 -15.16
CA ASP A 138 27.57 -5.67 -14.42
C ASP A 138 26.29 -4.84 -14.56
N ARG A 139 25.71 -4.79 -15.77
CA ARG A 139 24.43 -4.10 -16.01
C ARG A 139 23.27 -4.77 -15.29
N LEU A 140 23.24 -6.10 -15.24
CA LEU A 140 22.23 -6.86 -14.53
C LEU A 140 22.36 -6.65 -13.02
N LEU A 141 23.58 -6.62 -12.49
CA LEU A 141 23.84 -6.33 -11.08
C LEU A 141 23.37 -4.92 -10.69
N ASP A 142 23.65 -3.92 -11.53
CA ASP A 142 23.17 -2.55 -11.31
C ASP A 142 21.64 -2.45 -11.35
N ALA A 143 21.00 -3.13 -12.31
CA ALA A 143 19.55 -3.21 -12.40
C ALA A 143 18.94 -3.87 -11.16
N LEU A 144 19.47 -5.03 -10.77
CA LEU A 144 19.04 -5.77 -9.58
C LEU A 144 19.21 -4.94 -8.30
N HIS A 145 20.33 -4.22 -8.17
CA HIS A 145 20.57 -3.33 -7.03
C HIS A 145 19.56 -2.19 -6.97
N ASN A 146 19.18 -1.62 -8.12
CA ASN A 146 18.14 -0.61 -8.18
C ASN A 146 16.78 -1.17 -7.77
N ASP A 147 16.41 -2.35 -8.28
CA ASP A 147 15.15 -3.01 -7.93
C ASP A 147 15.08 -3.35 -6.44
N LEU A 148 16.20 -3.83 -5.86
CA LEU A 148 16.32 -4.07 -4.41
C LEU A 148 16.15 -2.80 -3.58
N LYS A 149 16.68 -1.65 -4.04
CA LYS A 149 16.45 -0.36 -3.38
C LYS A 149 14.98 0.04 -3.43
N ILE A 150 14.32 -0.15 -4.57
CA ILE A 150 12.89 0.13 -4.73
C ILE A 150 12.07 -0.76 -3.80
N MET A 151 12.31 -2.08 -3.82
CA MET A 151 11.62 -3.04 -2.94
C MET A 151 11.81 -2.70 -1.46
N LYS A 152 13.03 -2.33 -1.04
CA LYS A 152 13.31 -1.89 0.34
C LYS A 152 12.49 -0.65 0.71
N SER A 153 12.41 0.32 -0.19
CA SER A 153 11.61 1.53 0.00
C SER A 153 10.12 1.19 0.11
N GLN A 154 9.59 0.37 -0.80
CA GLN A 154 8.21 -0.10 -0.78
C GLN A 154 7.89 -0.82 0.52
N ALA A 155 8.73 -1.76 0.95
CA ALA A 155 8.53 -2.50 2.20
C ALA A 155 8.47 -1.58 3.43
N LYS A 156 9.32 -0.53 3.47
CA LYS A 156 9.27 0.46 4.55
C LYS A 156 7.96 1.24 4.54
N THR A 157 7.56 1.78 3.39
CA THR A 157 6.31 2.52 3.23
C THR A 157 5.10 1.66 3.58
N GLN A 158 5.03 0.42 3.07
CA GLN A 158 3.95 -0.52 3.39
C GLN A 158 3.87 -0.80 4.88
N ARG A 159 5.01 -1.00 5.55
CA ARG A 159 5.05 -1.21 7.00
C ARG A 159 4.48 -0.02 7.78
N GLU A 160 4.83 1.20 7.37
CA GLU A 160 4.32 2.42 8.00
C GLU A 160 2.81 2.55 7.80
N VAL A 161 2.32 2.34 6.57
CA VAL A 161 0.88 2.40 6.25
C VAL A 161 0.08 1.33 7.01
N ILE A 162 0.58 0.09 7.10
CA ILE A 162 -0.07 -0.98 7.86
C ILE A 162 -0.15 -0.61 9.35
N LYS A 163 0.90 0.01 9.91
CA LYS A 163 0.88 0.45 11.32
C LYS A 163 -0.17 1.54 11.55
N GLU A 164 -0.28 2.50 10.64
CA GLU A 164 -1.31 3.53 10.70
C GLU A 164 -2.71 2.94 10.57
N GLN A 165 -2.92 2.04 9.61
CA GLN A 165 -4.19 1.35 9.42
C GLN A 165 -4.57 0.51 10.63
N ASN A 166 -3.65 -0.21 11.27
CA ASN A 166 -3.95 -0.94 12.50
C ASN A 166 -4.46 0.01 13.61
N THR A 167 -3.83 1.18 13.74
CA THR A 167 -4.28 2.19 14.72
C THR A 167 -5.71 2.67 14.39
N LYS A 168 -6.00 2.94 13.11
CA LYS A 168 -7.34 3.32 12.67
C LYS A 168 -8.36 2.19 12.85
N LEU A 169 -7.97 0.93 12.69
CA LEU A 169 -8.85 -0.24 12.91
C LEU A 169 -9.23 -0.31 14.39
N ASP A 170 -8.28 -0.12 15.30
CA ASP A 170 -8.55 -0.11 16.73
C ASP A 170 -9.53 1.02 17.11
N GLU A 171 -9.38 2.19 16.52
CA GLU A 171 -10.32 3.31 16.69
C GLU A 171 -11.72 2.99 16.13
N LEU A 172 -11.79 2.39 14.94
CA LEU A 172 -13.05 1.95 14.33
C LEU A 172 -13.77 0.92 15.21
N VAL A 173 -13.05 -0.05 15.76
CA VAL A 173 -13.62 -1.07 16.66
C VAL A 173 -14.23 -0.39 17.89
N LYS A 174 -13.50 0.53 18.55
CA LYS A 174 -14.02 1.28 19.70
C LYS A 174 -15.27 2.09 19.34
N LYS A 175 -15.27 2.78 18.20
CA LYS A 175 -16.44 3.54 17.71
C LYS A 175 -17.62 2.61 17.44
N ASN A 176 -17.39 1.48 16.79
CA ASN A 176 -18.42 0.52 16.46
C ASN A 176 -19.03 -0.12 17.71
N GLU A 177 -18.21 -0.46 18.72
CA GLU A 177 -18.69 -0.93 20.02
C GLU A 177 -19.56 0.10 20.72
N ALA A 178 -19.13 1.37 20.74
CA ALA A 178 -19.90 2.47 21.33
C ALA A 178 -21.26 2.65 20.63
N VAL A 179 -21.27 2.70 19.29
CA VAL A 179 -22.49 2.79 18.48
C VAL A 179 -23.41 1.59 18.75
N THR A 180 -22.86 0.37 18.78
CA THR A 180 -23.63 -0.85 19.04
C THR A 180 -24.26 -0.83 20.43
N GLN A 181 -23.51 -0.41 21.45
CA GLN A 181 -24.02 -0.28 22.82
C GLN A 181 -25.13 0.78 22.90
N HIS A 182 -24.93 1.93 22.25
CA HIS A 182 -25.91 3.00 22.21
C HIS A 182 -27.20 2.54 21.52
N MET A 183 -27.09 1.91 20.35
CA MET A 183 -28.23 1.36 19.61
C MET A 183 -29.03 0.35 20.45
N ARG A 184 -28.36 -0.55 21.19
CA ARG A 184 -29.04 -1.49 22.11
C ARG A 184 -29.76 -0.77 23.25
N SER A 185 -29.19 0.31 23.77
CA SER A 185 -29.83 1.14 24.79
C SER A 185 -31.06 1.85 24.22
N THR A 186 -30.95 2.45 23.04
CA THR A 186 -32.06 3.09 22.31
C THR A 186 -33.18 2.07 22.03
N ASP A 187 -32.88 0.87 21.52
CA ASP A 187 -33.87 -0.18 21.27
C ASP A 187 -34.63 -0.59 22.54
N ARG A 188 -33.93 -0.75 23.67
CA ARG A 188 -34.58 -1.03 24.96
C ARG A 188 -35.54 0.07 25.39
N LYS A 189 -35.17 1.35 25.23
CA LYS A 189 -36.05 2.48 25.55
C LYS A 189 -37.28 2.49 24.65
N VAL A 190 -37.11 2.26 23.35
CA VAL A 190 -38.23 2.16 22.40
C VAL A 190 -39.20 1.07 22.83
N ARG A 191 -38.68 -0.13 23.16
CA ARG A 191 -39.51 -1.24 23.66
C ARG A 191 -40.23 -0.95 24.97
N GLN A 192 -39.69 -0.07 25.82
CA GLN A 192 -40.37 0.35 27.07
C GLN A 192 -41.47 1.40 26.84
N MET A 193 -41.47 2.07 25.69
CA MET A 193 -42.47 3.08 25.32
C MET A 193 -43.63 2.51 24.49
N LEU A 194 -43.49 1.28 24.00
CA LEU A 194 -44.56 0.49 23.36
C LEU A 194 -45.34 -0.30 24.42
#